data_AF-A0A2Z5G097-F1
#
_entry.id   AF-A0A2Z5G097-F1
#
_cell.length_a   1.000
_cell.length_b   1.000
_cell.length_c   1.000
_cell.angle_alpha   90.00
_cell.angle_beta   90.00
_cell.angle_gamma   90.00
#
_symmetry.space_group_name_H-M   'P 1'
#
loop_
_entity.id
_entity.type
_entity.pdbx_description
1 polymer ?
#
loop_
_entity_poly.entity_id
_entity_poly.type
_entity_poly.pdbx_seq_one_letter_code
_entity_poly.pdbx_strand_id
1 'polypeptide(L)'
;MPTPRNHYLAAAVGGKIYALNGRIGLVFVNMASITDLIEMYDPEQDIWSLVGRAPTNRGDVNGAAYNGRIYVTGGEYETAKIKESFWAFELYDPSAQTWATLPHVQITRHGFAAGFIGETLHVVGGRFQSDGMPGVYSPTATHETYTVAS
;
A
#
# COMPACT_ATOMS: atom_id res chain seq x y z
N MET A 1 -16.80 -1.82 5.32
CA MET A 1 -15.54 -2.60 5.34
C MET A 1 -15.61 -3.59 6.51
N PRO A 2 -15.43 -4.90 6.28
CA PRO A 2 -15.54 -5.94 7.32
C PRO A 2 -14.39 -5.92 8.32
N THR A 3 -13.17 -5.60 7.89
CA THR A 3 -12.01 -5.49 8.77
C THR A 3 -11.72 -4.01 9.08
N PRO A 4 -11.98 -3.49 10.29
CA PRO A 4 -11.59 -2.14 10.66
C PRO A 4 -10.06 -1.99 10.66
N ARG A 5 -9.56 -1.03 9.88
CA ARG A 5 -8.11 -0.78 9.74
C ARG A 5 -7.81 0.66 9.34
N ASN A 6 -6.56 1.06 9.55
CA ASN A 6 -5.99 2.33 9.13
C ASN A 6 -4.76 2.10 8.24
N HIS A 7 -4.23 3.16 7.62
CA HIS A 7 -3.01 3.11 6.79
C HIS A 7 -3.03 2.02 5.70
N TYR A 8 -4.18 1.81 5.06
CA TYR A 8 -4.35 0.91 3.92
C TYR A 8 -4.40 1.71 2.62
N LEU A 9 -4.13 1.07 1.48
CA LEU A 9 -4.36 1.69 0.18
C LEU A 9 -5.82 1.46 -0.24
N ALA A 10 -6.51 2.54 -0.61
CA ALA A 10 -7.80 2.48 -1.29
C ALA A 10 -7.63 2.77 -2.78
N ALA A 11 -8.21 1.95 -3.67
CA ALA A 11 -8.15 2.18 -5.11
C ALA A 11 -9.45 1.74 -5.81
N ALA A 12 -9.88 2.50 -6.83
CA ALA A 12 -11.08 2.19 -7.60
C ALA A 12 -10.70 1.55 -8.95
N VAL A 13 -11.26 0.38 -9.24
CA VAL A 13 -11.05 -0.37 -10.49
C VAL A 13 -12.36 -1.05 -10.89
N GLY A 14 -12.74 -0.95 -12.17
CA GLY A 14 -13.89 -1.67 -12.71
C GLY A 14 -15.22 -1.38 -12.00
N GLY A 15 -15.40 -0.15 -11.50
CA GLY A 15 -16.59 0.24 -10.72
C GLY A 15 -16.63 -0.27 -9.28
N LYS A 16 -15.57 -0.94 -8.81
CA LYS A 16 -15.44 -1.44 -7.43
C LYS A 16 -14.35 -0.67 -6.68
N ILE A 17 -14.40 -0.67 -5.35
CA ILE A 17 -13.38 -0.05 -4.48
C ILE A 17 -12.65 -1.14 -3.74
N TYR A 18 -11.32 -1.14 -3.79
CA TYR A 18 -10.48 -2.11 -3.11
C TYR A 18 -9.75 -1.44 -1.95
N ALA A 19 -9.72 -2.10 -0.80
CA ALA A 19 -8.90 -1.77 0.35
C ALA A 19 -7.83 -2.85 0.51
N LEU A 20 -6.57 -2.46 0.33
CA LEU A 20 -5.42 -3.36 0.35
C LEU A 20 -4.56 -3.06 1.57
N ASN A 21 -4.13 -4.12 2.25
CA ASN A 21 -3.15 -4.06 3.33
C ASN A 21 -3.63 -3.20 4.53
N GLY A 22 -2.70 -2.70 5.35
CA GLY A 22 -2.95 -1.72 6.40
C GLY A 22 -2.67 -2.23 7.81
N ARG A 23 -3.27 -1.56 8.80
CA ARG A 23 -3.08 -1.83 10.23
C ARG A 23 -4.40 -2.07 10.94
N ILE A 24 -4.46 -3.16 11.68
CA ILE A 24 -5.56 -3.55 12.55
C ILE A 24 -5.21 -3.16 13.98
N GLY A 25 -6.22 -2.72 14.73
CA GLY A 25 -6.11 -2.39 16.14
C GLY A 25 -5.84 -0.90 16.35
N LEU A 26 -4.80 -0.59 17.13
CA LEU A 26 -4.52 0.78 17.59
C LEU A 26 -3.87 1.64 16.49
N VAL A 27 -3.88 2.95 16.72
CA VAL A 27 -3.27 3.94 15.82
C VAL A 27 -1.74 3.96 15.95
N PHE A 28 -1.22 3.61 17.13
CA PHE A 28 0.22 3.58 17.41
C PHE A 28 0.88 2.36 16.79
N VAL A 29 1.93 2.59 16.00
CA VAL A 29 2.50 1.57 15.14
C VAL A 29 3.10 0.39 15.91
N ASN A 30 3.69 0.65 17.08
CA ASN A 30 4.24 -0.38 17.97
C ASN A 30 3.19 -1.28 18.64
N MET A 31 1.90 -0.97 18.51
CA MET A 31 0.79 -1.74 19.09
C MET A 31 -0.24 -2.16 18.03
N ALA A 32 0.01 -1.85 16.76
CA ALA A 32 -0.83 -2.26 15.65
C ALA A 32 -0.37 -3.62 15.09
N SER A 33 -1.30 -4.37 14.51
CA SER A 33 -0.97 -5.54 13.70
C SER A 33 -1.13 -5.18 12.23
N ILE A 34 -0.11 -5.45 11.42
CA ILE A 34 -0.22 -5.28 9.97
C ILE A 34 -1.07 -6.38 9.35
N THR A 35 -1.75 -6.07 8.25
CA THR A 35 -2.56 -7.01 7.48
C THR A 35 -2.22 -6.99 6.00
N ASP A 36 -2.40 -8.14 5.35
CA ASP A 36 -2.27 -8.36 3.91
C ASP A 36 -3.63 -8.53 3.22
N LEU A 37 -4.75 -8.39 3.94
CA LEU A 37 -6.07 -8.64 3.37
C LEU A 37 -6.41 -7.64 2.26
N ILE A 38 -7.14 -8.14 1.26
CA ILE A 38 -7.75 -7.34 0.19
C ILE A 38 -9.26 -7.47 0.33
N GLU A 39 -9.92 -6.37 0.68
CA GLU A 39 -11.38 -6.30 0.71
C GLU A 39 -11.88 -5.41 -0.42
N MET A 40 -12.89 -5.88 -1.14
CA MET A 40 -13.52 -5.16 -2.23
C MET A 40 -14.93 -4.75 -1.81
N TYR A 41 -15.28 -3.50 -2.07
CA TYR A 41 -16.62 -2.95 -1.96
C TYR A 41 -17.25 -2.87 -3.34
N ASP A 42 -18.44 -3.45 -3.45
CA ASP A 42 -19.32 -3.33 -4.59
C ASP A 42 -20.38 -2.25 -4.32
N PRO A 43 -20.28 -1.06 -4.93
CA PRO A 43 -21.26 0.01 -4.72
C PRO A 43 -22.65 -0.30 -5.28
N GLU A 44 -22.79 -1.21 -6.25
CA GLU A 44 -24.09 -1.55 -6.84
C GLU A 44 -24.90 -2.46 -5.90
N GLN A 45 -24.20 -3.31 -5.14
CA GLN A 45 -24.80 -4.26 -4.20
C GLN A 45 -24.75 -3.77 -2.75
N ASP A 46 -23.97 -2.72 -2.49
CA ASP A 46 -23.62 -2.24 -1.14
C ASP A 46 -23.01 -3.34 -0.25
N ILE A 47 -22.13 -4.16 -0.84
CA ILE A 47 -21.53 -5.31 -0.16
C ILE A 47 -20.01 -5.21 -0.16
N TRP A 48 -19.41 -5.57 0.97
CA TRP A 48 -17.98 -5.82 1.05
C TRP A 48 -17.69 -7.33 1.02
N SER A 49 -16.64 -7.71 0.29
CA SER A 49 -16.15 -9.09 0.17
C SER A 49 -14.65 -9.16 0.41
N LEU A 50 -14.18 -10.22 1.08
CA LEU A 50 -12.76 -10.58 1.10
C LEU A 50 -12.41 -11.23 -0.23
N VAL A 51 -11.49 -10.64 -0.99
CA VAL A 51 -11.16 -11.07 -2.37
C VAL A 51 -9.72 -11.55 -2.54
N GLY A 52 -8.93 -11.57 -1.46
CA GLY A 52 -7.58 -12.14 -1.51
C GLY A 52 -6.66 -11.59 -0.42
N ARG A 53 -5.37 -11.88 -0.61
CA ARG A 53 -4.28 -11.38 0.23
C ARG A 53 -3.12 -10.89 -0.65
N ALA A 54 -2.46 -9.83 -0.22
CA ALA A 54 -1.22 -9.33 -0.79
C ALA A 54 -0.05 -10.29 -0.47
N PRO A 55 0.98 -10.36 -1.32
CA PRO A 55 2.14 -11.22 -1.08
C PRO A 55 3.00 -10.72 0.08
N THR A 56 2.98 -9.42 0.36
CA THR A 56 3.68 -8.82 1.50
C THR A 56 2.70 -8.18 2.47
N ASN A 57 2.81 -8.57 3.74
CA ASN A 57 2.05 -7.97 4.82
C ASN A 57 2.72 -6.66 5.25
N ARG A 58 2.03 -5.53 5.11
CA ARG A 58 2.56 -4.17 5.33
C ARG A 58 1.44 -3.23 5.76
N GLY A 59 1.77 -2.21 6.55
CA GLY A 59 0.91 -1.04 6.79
C GLY A 59 1.48 0.20 6.10
N ASP A 60 0.68 1.25 5.95
CA ASP A 60 1.07 2.54 5.36
C ASP A 60 1.66 2.41 3.94
N VAL A 61 1.13 1.43 3.21
CA VAL A 61 1.37 1.29 1.78
C VAL A 61 0.68 2.41 1.03
N ASN A 62 1.22 2.78 -0.13
CA ASN A 62 0.55 3.70 -1.04
C ASN A 62 0.72 3.20 -2.48
N GLY A 63 0.02 3.83 -3.42
CA GLY A 63 -0.05 3.38 -4.80
C GLY A 63 -1.22 4.01 -5.52
N ALA A 64 -1.56 3.46 -6.68
CA ALA A 64 -2.65 3.97 -7.49
C ALA A 64 -3.17 2.93 -8.48
N ALA A 65 -4.42 3.11 -8.90
CA ALA A 65 -4.99 2.35 -10.01
C ALA A 65 -4.51 2.91 -11.35
N TYR A 66 -4.16 2.03 -12.28
CA TYR A 66 -3.84 2.37 -13.66
C TYR A 66 -4.15 1.18 -14.58
N ASN A 67 -4.76 1.47 -15.73
CA ASN A 67 -5.15 0.48 -16.75
C ASN A 67 -5.84 -0.78 -16.19
N GLY A 68 -6.82 -0.60 -15.28
CA GLY A 68 -7.57 -1.72 -14.70
C GLY A 68 -6.81 -2.55 -13.65
N ARG A 69 -5.63 -2.11 -13.23
CA ARG A 69 -4.80 -2.78 -12.20
C ARG A 69 -4.48 -1.83 -11.06
N ILE A 70 -4.05 -2.38 -9.93
CA ILE A 70 -3.70 -1.62 -8.72
C ILE A 70 -2.22 -1.82 -8.43
N TYR A 71 -1.48 -0.72 -8.43
CA TYR A 71 -0.05 -0.71 -8.12
C TYR A 71 0.13 -0.33 -6.65
N VAL A 72 0.93 -1.10 -5.92
CA VAL A 72 1.14 -0.95 -4.47
C VAL A 72 2.64 -0.90 -4.19
N THR A 73 3.09 0.10 -3.46
CA THR A 73 4.50 0.29 -3.13
C THR A 73 4.71 0.73 -1.68
N GLY A 74 5.95 0.63 -1.21
CA GLY A 74 6.40 1.18 0.06
C GLY A 74 5.72 0.55 1.28
N GLY A 75 5.43 1.38 2.28
CA GLY A 75 4.87 0.97 3.56
C GLY A 75 5.90 0.45 4.54
N GLU A 76 5.41 -0.08 5.64
CA GLU A 76 6.22 -0.53 6.76
C GLU A 76 5.72 -1.83 7.40
N TYR A 77 6.67 -2.59 7.91
CA TYR A 77 6.46 -3.78 8.72
C TYR A 77 6.96 -3.48 10.12
N GLU A 78 6.05 -3.52 11.08
CA GLU A 78 6.38 -3.34 12.47
C GLU A 78 5.94 -4.52 13.33
N THR A 79 6.88 -5.00 14.13
CA THR A 79 6.67 -5.92 15.24
C THR A 79 7.44 -5.39 16.45
N ALA A 80 7.31 -6.06 17.60
CA ALA A 80 8.13 -5.75 18.77
C ALA A 80 9.66 -5.86 18.53
N LYS A 81 10.10 -6.50 17.44
CA LYS A 81 11.52 -6.76 17.14
C LYS A 81 12.03 -6.11 15.84
N ILE A 82 11.13 -5.79 14.90
CA ILE A 82 11.46 -5.33 13.55
C ILE A 82 10.66 -4.06 13.28
N LYS A 83 11.33 -3.03 12.77
CA LYS A 83 10.73 -1.76 12.36
C LYS A 83 11.38 -1.32 11.06
N GLU A 84 10.76 -1.69 9.94
CA GLU A 84 11.35 -1.54 8.61
C GLU A 84 10.38 -0.90 7.63
N SER A 85 10.87 0.06 6.85
CA SER A 85 10.18 0.54 5.65
C SER A 85 10.53 -0.37 4.46
N PHE A 86 9.59 -0.54 3.52
CA PHE A 86 9.70 -1.53 2.44
C PHE A 86 10.03 -0.88 1.10
N TRP A 87 10.76 -1.62 0.27
CA TRP A 87 11.03 -1.29 -1.14
C TRP A 87 10.11 -2.03 -2.11
N ALA A 88 9.23 -2.89 -1.61
CA ALA A 88 8.42 -3.76 -2.46
C ALA A 88 7.47 -2.92 -3.33
N PHE A 89 7.53 -3.18 -4.64
CA PHE A 89 6.62 -2.63 -5.63
C PHE A 89 5.88 -3.80 -6.28
N GLU A 90 4.57 -3.79 -6.19
CA GLU A 90 3.73 -4.95 -6.49
C GLU A 90 2.50 -4.50 -7.29
N LEU A 91 2.02 -5.37 -8.15
CA LEU A 91 0.88 -5.15 -9.03
C LEU A 91 -0.20 -6.17 -8.70
N TYR A 92 -1.39 -5.69 -8.36
CA TYR A 92 -2.59 -6.52 -8.24
C TYR A 92 -3.46 -6.36 -9.49
N ASP A 93 -3.80 -7.48 -10.10
CA ASP A 93 -4.80 -7.56 -11.18
C ASP A 93 -6.12 -8.06 -10.59
N PRO A 94 -7.14 -7.18 -10.42
CA PRO A 94 -8.40 -7.58 -9.82
C PRO A 94 -9.24 -8.51 -10.71
N SER A 95 -9.01 -8.51 -12.02
CA SER A 95 -9.76 -9.37 -12.96
C SER A 95 -9.31 -10.81 -12.87
N ALA A 96 -8.00 -11.03 -12.67
CA ALA A 96 -7.40 -12.34 -12.49
C ALA A 96 -7.23 -12.74 -11.01
N GLN A 97 -7.41 -11.79 -10.07
CA GLN A 97 -7.08 -11.94 -8.66
C GLN A 97 -5.64 -12.42 -8.42
N THR A 98 -4.71 -11.91 -9.23
CA THR A 98 -3.30 -12.30 -9.18
C THR A 98 -2.40 -11.12 -8.82
N TRP A 99 -1.21 -11.45 -8.35
CA TRP A 99 -0.15 -10.50 -8.04
C TRP A 99 1.07 -10.73 -8.91
N ALA A 100 1.75 -9.64 -9.25
CA ALA A 100 3.09 -9.67 -9.82
C ALA A 100 4.03 -8.76 -9.02
N THR A 101 5.26 -9.22 -8.81
CA THR A 101 6.33 -8.38 -8.25
C THR A 101 6.94 -7.55 -9.38
N LEU A 102 7.06 -6.25 -9.15
CA LEU A 102 7.71 -5.30 -10.05
C LEU A 102 9.13 -4.98 -9.56
N PRO A 103 9.98 -4.36 -10.39
CA PRO A 103 11.25 -3.81 -9.93
C PRO A 103 11.04 -2.91 -8.71
N HIS A 104 11.78 -3.18 -7.64
CA HIS A 104 11.59 -2.49 -6.36
C HIS A 104 11.86 -0.98 -6.47
N VAL A 105 11.26 -0.22 -5.55
CA VAL A 105 11.59 1.22 -5.42
C VAL A 105 13.01 1.38 -4.87
N GLN A 106 13.70 2.48 -5.21
CA GLN A 106 15.09 2.67 -4.75
C GLN A 106 15.14 3.09 -3.28
N ILE A 107 14.18 3.90 -2.85
CA ILE A 107 14.08 4.38 -1.47
C ILE A 107 12.88 3.73 -0.80
N THR A 108 13.17 2.91 0.22
CA THR A 108 12.14 2.40 1.13
C THR A 108 11.42 3.57 1.79
N ARG A 109 10.09 3.54 1.87
CA ARG A 109 9.35 4.66 2.47
C ARG A 109 7.94 4.32 2.93
N HIS A 110 7.45 5.09 3.88
CA HIS A 110 6.06 5.13 4.35
C HIS A 110 5.58 6.60 4.46
N GLY A 111 4.28 6.83 4.69
CA GLY A 111 3.69 8.16 4.86
C GLY A 111 3.83 9.08 3.64
N PHE A 112 3.91 8.50 2.44
CA PHE A 112 4.15 9.20 1.18
C PHE A 112 2.88 9.29 0.34
N ALA A 113 2.93 10.07 -0.74
CA ALA A 113 1.88 10.11 -1.75
C ALA A 113 2.32 9.37 -3.02
N ALA A 114 1.39 8.69 -3.68
CA ALA A 114 1.61 8.07 -4.97
C ALA A 114 0.45 8.32 -5.94
N GLY A 115 0.74 8.43 -7.23
CA GLY A 115 -0.28 8.67 -8.26
C GLY A 115 0.27 8.56 -9.67
N PHE A 116 -0.59 8.22 -10.63
CA PHE A 116 -0.21 8.13 -12.04
C PHE A 116 -0.39 9.48 -12.76
N ILE A 117 0.59 9.82 -13.59
CA ILE A 117 0.49 10.86 -14.62
C ILE A 117 0.88 10.19 -15.95
N GLY A 118 -0.10 10.02 -16.84
CA GLY A 118 0.07 9.11 -17.98
C GLY A 118 0.36 7.69 -17.51
N GLU A 119 1.37 7.04 -18.09
CA GLU A 119 1.83 5.69 -17.74
C GLU A 119 2.91 5.66 -16.65
N THR A 120 3.18 6.81 -16.01
CA THR A 120 4.24 6.92 -15.00
C THR A 120 3.64 7.06 -13.60
N LEU A 121 4.04 6.16 -12.70
CA LEU A 121 3.75 6.28 -11.27
C LEU A 121 4.74 7.25 -10.63
N HIS A 122 4.22 8.31 -10.01
CA HIS A 122 4.98 9.25 -9.22
C HIS A 122 4.88 8.87 -7.74
N VAL A 123 6.01 8.84 -7.04
CA VAL A 123 6.12 8.54 -5.61
C VAL A 123 6.83 9.71 -4.94
N VAL A 124 6.15 10.43 -4.04
CA VAL A 124 6.64 11.73 -3.52
C VAL A 124 6.60 11.77 -2.00
N GLY A 125 7.71 12.21 -1.42
CA GLY A 125 7.82 12.50 0.01
C GLY A 125 7.87 11.25 0.88
N GLY A 126 7.38 11.38 2.12
CA GLY A 126 7.37 10.33 3.13
C GLY A 126 8.60 10.30 4.02
N ARG A 127 8.85 9.14 4.62
CA ARG A 127 10.00 8.86 5.49
C ARG A 127 10.62 7.52 5.16
N PHE A 128 11.94 7.42 5.24
CA PHE A 128 12.67 6.18 4.95
C PHE A 128 12.95 5.30 6.17
N GLN A 129 12.51 5.74 7.36
CA GLN A 129 12.54 4.94 8.58
C GLN A 129 11.11 4.77 9.08
N SER A 130 10.80 3.55 9.51
CA SER A 130 9.52 3.19 10.13
C SER A 130 9.17 4.08 11.32
N ASP A 131 7.88 4.33 11.56
CA ASP A 131 7.44 5.18 12.66
C ASP A 131 7.72 4.59 14.07
N GLY A 132 7.58 5.43 15.09
CA GLY A 132 7.75 5.01 16.48
C GLY A 132 9.17 4.62 16.89
N MET A 133 10.19 5.06 16.15
CA MET A 133 11.60 5.04 16.56
C MET A 133 11.95 6.35 17.29
N PRO A 134 12.18 6.34 18.61
CA PRO A 134 12.48 7.56 19.36
C PRO A 134 13.74 8.26 18.85
N GLY A 135 13.66 9.57 18.63
CA GLY A 135 14.81 10.41 18.27
C GLY A 135 15.26 10.32 16.80
N VAL A 136 14.55 9.57 15.95
CA VAL A 136 14.86 9.50 14.52
C VAL A 136 13.84 10.32 13.73
N TYR A 137 14.31 11.41 13.09
CA TYR A 137 13.53 12.21 12.16
C TYR A 137 14.10 12.03 10.76
N SER A 138 13.36 11.34 9.89
CA SER A 138 13.83 10.84 8.59
C SER A 138 12.93 11.24 7.40
N PRO A 139 12.44 12.51 7.32
CA PRO A 139 11.66 12.91 6.15
C PRO A 139 12.53 12.83 4.90
N THR A 140 11.88 12.51 3.79
CA THR A 140 12.49 12.63 2.47
C THR A 140 11.70 13.62 1.62
N ALA A 141 12.43 14.43 0.85
CA ALA A 141 11.86 15.26 -0.21
C ALA A 141 11.98 14.58 -1.59
N THR A 142 12.36 13.30 -1.64
CA THR A 142 12.58 12.60 -2.90
C THR A 142 11.27 12.37 -3.66
N HIS A 143 11.38 12.55 -4.97
CA HIS A 143 10.37 12.22 -5.97
C HIS A 143 10.97 11.15 -6.88
N GLU A 144 10.36 9.98 -6.91
CA GLU A 144 10.72 8.88 -7.80
C GLU A 144 9.61 8.66 -8.82
N THR A 145 9.99 8.16 -10.00
CA THR A 145 9.06 7.84 -11.08
C THR A 145 9.29 6.43 -11.58
N TYR A 146 8.21 5.71 -11.82
CA TYR A 146 8.24 4.34 -12.33
C TYR A 146 7.29 4.24 -13.52
N THR A 147 7.82 4.13 -14.73
CA THR A 147 7.03 3.91 -15.94
C THR A 147 6.61 2.44 -15.99
N VAL A 148 5.31 2.19 -16.16
CA VAL A 148 4.75 0.85 -16.26
C VAL A 148 4.34 0.61 -17.71
N ALA A 149 4.61 -0.56 -18.25
CA ALA A 149 4.19 -0.90 -19.61
C ALA A 149 2.65 -0.94 -19.69
N SER A 150 2.10 -0.42 -20.78
CA SER A 150 0.67 -0.40 -21.10
C SER A 150 0.07 -1.80 -21.24
#